data_AF-A0A086PBH8-F1
#
_entry.id   AF-A0A086PBH8-F1
#
_cell.length_a   1.000
_cell.length_b   1.000
_cell.length_c   1.000
_cell.angle_alpha   90.00
_cell.angle_beta   90.00
_cell.angle_gamma   90.00
#
_symmetry.space_group_name_H-M   'P 1'
#
loop_
_entity.id
_entity.type
_entity.pdbx_description
1 polymer ?
#
loop_
_entity_poly.entity_id
_entity_poly.type
_entity_poly.pdbx_seq_one_letter_code
_entity_poly.pdbx_strand_id
1 'polypeptide(L)'
;MLPHDEQTTDIITYLPPISPSQEREEGRLYSFADVEERLVEAMLVMKRLSDREAGWLRVKASWPDIIRERELGDYDARGYLGNSSDIPLKPLPATRKDIGMMEEAFAWVLAAKPDDRRLIALAIGALARGEKRVPWMKLLRPMGLTLGAHGLRKRYERSMRAVVKTANARLAGAVACQTV
;
A
#
# COMPACT_ATOMS: atom_id res chain seq x y z
N MET A 1 43.80 55.18 -1.23
CA MET A 1 42.34 55.11 -1.30
C MET A 1 41.97 54.10 -2.37
N LEU A 2 41.67 52.88 -1.96
CA LEU A 2 41.10 51.83 -2.81
C LEU A 2 39.66 51.62 -2.34
N PRO A 3 38.67 51.53 -3.23
CA PRO A 3 37.29 51.27 -2.82
C PRO A 3 37.16 49.83 -2.31
N HIS A 4 36.51 49.69 -1.15
CA HIS A 4 36.08 48.42 -0.60
C HIS A 4 34.90 47.90 -1.42
N ASP A 5 35.13 46.88 -2.24
CA ASP A 5 34.07 46.03 -2.80
C ASP A 5 34.26 44.61 -2.28
N GLU A 6 34.02 44.42 -0.98
CA GLU A 6 33.60 43.13 -0.43
C GLU A 6 32.10 43.21 -0.19
N GLN A 7 31.33 43.27 -1.29
CA GLN A 7 29.94 42.81 -1.23
C GLN A 7 30.02 41.31 -0.97
N THR A 8 29.95 40.96 0.31
CA THR A 8 29.64 39.63 0.77
C THR A 8 28.27 39.33 0.19
N THR A 9 28.23 38.66 -0.97
CA THR A 9 27.01 38.09 -1.49
C THR A 9 26.61 37.04 -0.47
N ASP A 10 25.65 37.40 0.38
CA ASP A 10 24.93 36.42 1.19
C ASP A 10 24.37 35.39 0.21
N ILE A 11 25.05 34.24 0.10
CA ILE A 11 24.59 33.02 -0.57
C ILE A 11 23.49 32.38 0.31
N ILE A 12 22.57 33.20 0.82
CA ILE A 12 21.26 32.76 1.25
C ILE A 12 20.40 32.93 0.02
N THR A 13 20.55 31.98 -0.89
CA THR A 13 19.71 31.80 -2.06
C THR A 13 18.26 31.85 -1.58
N TYR A 14 17.57 32.98 -1.84
CA TYR A 14 16.12 33.04 -1.84
C TYR A 14 15.63 32.20 -3.02
N LEU A 15 15.74 30.87 -2.88
CA LEU A 15 15.04 29.95 -3.76
C LEU A 15 13.54 30.26 -3.58
N PRO A 16 12.81 30.53 -4.68
CA PRO A 16 11.36 30.67 -4.58
C PRO A 16 10.80 29.39 -3.92
N PRO A 17 9.73 29.50 -3.10
CA PRO A 17 9.13 28.31 -2.50
C PRO A 17 8.79 27.32 -3.62
N ILE A 18 9.39 26.13 -3.55
CA ILE A 18 9.22 25.08 -4.56
C ILE A 18 7.72 24.82 -4.68
N SER A 19 7.19 24.85 -5.90
CA SER A 19 5.76 24.58 -6.10
C SER A 19 5.46 23.14 -5.64
N PRO A 20 4.31 22.87 -4.98
CA PRO A 20 3.90 21.51 -4.62
C PRO A 20 3.82 20.54 -5.82
N SER A 21 3.81 21.05 -7.06
CA SER A 21 3.93 20.25 -8.28
C SER A 21 5.37 19.81 -8.56
N GLN A 22 6.36 20.67 -8.30
CA GLN A 22 7.79 20.38 -8.48
C GLN A 22 8.29 19.43 -7.40
N GLU A 23 7.84 19.58 -6.14
CA GLU A 23 8.15 18.62 -5.07
C GLU A 23 7.57 17.21 -5.36
N ARG A 24 6.49 17.11 -6.14
CA ARG A 24 5.97 15.80 -6.61
C ARG A 24 6.84 15.20 -7.69
N GLU A 25 7.31 16.01 -8.66
CA GLU A 25 8.21 15.56 -9.73
C GLU A 25 9.58 15.13 -9.18
N GLU A 26 10.05 15.78 -8.12
CA GLU A 26 11.27 15.41 -7.40
C GLU A 26 11.08 14.22 -6.43
N GLY A 27 9.87 13.66 -6.31
CA GLY A 27 9.55 12.53 -5.42
C GLY A 27 9.52 12.87 -3.93
N ARG A 28 9.46 14.16 -3.57
CA ARG A 28 9.44 14.67 -2.18
C ARG A 28 8.04 14.70 -1.55
N LEU A 29 6.99 14.50 -2.34
CA LEU A 29 5.60 14.40 -1.87
C LEU A 29 4.84 13.32 -2.62
N TYR A 30 4.04 12.53 -1.89
CA TYR A 30 3.10 11.60 -2.51
C TYR A 30 1.90 12.33 -3.10
N SER A 31 1.59 11.99 -4.34
CA SER A 31 0.34 12.33 -5.00
C SER A 31 -0.81 11.42 -4.52
N PHE A 32 -2.04 11.77 -4.92
CA PHE A 32 -3.19 10.89 -4.68
C PHE A 32 -3.01 9.51 -5.35
N ALA A 33 -2.48 9.50 -6.57
CA ALA A 33 -2.28 8.28 -7.34
C ALA A 33 -1.22 7.39 -6.67
N ASP A 34 -0.13 7.99 -6.19
CA ASP A 34 0.99 7.26 -5.57
C ASP A 34 0.53 6.59 -4.27
N VAL A 35 -0.28 7.27 -3.46
CA VAL A 35 -0.86 6.68 -2.24
C VAL A 35 -1.84 5.57 -2.57
N GLU A 36 -2.67 5.75 -3.60
CA GLU A 36 -3.61 4.71 -4.05
C GLU A 36 -2.86 3.47 -4.56
N GLU A 37 -1.83 3.65 -5.37
CA GLU A 37 -0.97 2.58 -5.89
C GLU A 37 -0.29 1.83 -4.76
N ARG A 38 0.33 2.54 -3.81
CA ARG A 38 1.04 1.90 -2.68
C ARG A 38 0.08 1.13 -1.76
N LEU A 39 -1.16 1.61 -1.59
CA LEU A 39 -2.18 0.87 -0.86
C LEU A 39 -2.70 -0.35 -1.64
N VAL A 40 -2.76 -0.29 -2.97
CA VAL A 40 -3.05 -1.44 -3.83
C VAL A 40 -1.93 -2.49 -3.71
N GLU A 41 -0.67 -2.08 -3.76
CA GLU A 41 0.48 -2.96 -3.54
C GLU A 41 0.42 -3.61 -2.16
N ALA A 42 0.15 -2.83 -1.11
CA ALA A 42 -0.05 -3.34 0.25
C ALA A 42 -1.17 -4.38 0.31
N MET A 43 -2.29 -4.14 -0.38
CA MET A 43 -3.39 -5.11 -0.50
C MET A 43 -2.98 -6.39 -1.24
N LEU A 44 -2.13 -6.29 -2.27
CA LEU A 44 -1.58 -7.44 -3.00
C LEU A 44 -0.58 -8.23 -2.17
N VAL A 45 0.23 -7.57 -1.33
CA VAL A 45 1.08 -8.23 -0.33
C VAL A 45 0.21 -8.94 0.69
N MET A 46 -0.80 -8.27 1.25
CA MET A 46 -1.75 -8.86 2.21
C MET A 46 -2.48 -10.08 1.65
N LYS A 47 -2.86 -10.09 0.36
CA LYS A 47 -3.46 -11.26 -0.29
C LYS A 47 -2.49 -12.44 -0.45
N ARG A 48 -1.19 -12.16 -0.56
CA ARG A 48 -0.11 -13.15 -0.65
C ARG A 48 0.29 -13.69 0.72
N LEU A 49 0.13 -12.88 1.77
CA LEU A 49 0.21 -13.35 3.14
C LEU A 49 -0.93 -14.34 3.34
N SER A 50 -0.59 -15.62 3.44
CA SER A 50 -1.51 -16.61 3.98
C SER A 50 -1.80 -16.17 5.42
N ASP A 51 -2.91 -15.49 5.65
CA ASP A 51 -3.48 -15.48 6.98
C ASP A 51 -3.74 -16.95 7.31
N ARG A 52 -2.86 -17.50 8.16
CA ARG A 52 -2.93 -18.89 8.57
C ARG A 52 -4.28 -19.17 9.22
N GLU A 53 -5.02 -18.18 9.72
CA GLU A 53 -6.32 -18.40 10.37
C GLU A 53 -7.50 -18.30 9.38
N ALA A 54 -7.54 -17.30 8.49
CA ALA A 54 -8.62 -17.20 7.49
C ALA A 54 -8.59 -18.33 6.45
N GLY A 55 -7.40 -18.88 6.16
CA GLY A 55 -7.25 -20.11 5.38
C GLY A 55 -7.92 -21.30 6.08
N TRP A 56 -7.78 -21.42 7.40
CA TRP A 56 -8.33 -22.54 8.16
C TRP A 56 -9.84 -22.40 8.37
N LEU A 57 -10.34 -21.17 8.49
CA LEU A 57 -11.77 -20.88 8.68
C LEU A 57 -12.61 -21.05 7.40
N ARG A 58 -12.00 -21.04 6.21
CA ARG A 58 -12.69 -21.26 4.92
C ARG A 58 -12.57 -22.68 4.38
N VAL A 59 -11.80 -23.53 5.05
CA VAL A 59 -11.54 -24.89 4.61
C VAL A 59 -12.68 -25.82 5.02
N LYS A 60 -13.54 -26.16 4.06
CA LYS A 60 -14.25 -27.45 4.07
C LYS A 60 -13.24 -28.50 3.57
N ALA A 61 -12.42 -29.00 4.49
CA ALA A 61 -11.29 -29.92 4.27
C ALA A 61 -10.22 -29.39 3.30
N SER A 62 -8.98 -29.23 3.78
CA SER A 62 -7.81 -28.78 3.01
C SER A 62 -7.34 -29.85 2.02
N TRP A 63 -8.14 -30.90 1.89
CA TRP A 63 -7.89 -32.13 1.16
C TRP A 63 -7.70 -31.93 -0.34
N PRO A 64 -8.44 -31.07 -1.06
CA PRO A 64 -8.23 -30.88 -2.49
C PRO A 64 -6.90 -30.20 -2.82
N ASP A 65 -6.48 -29.23 -2.00
CA ASP A 65 -5.20 -28.54 -2.18
C ASP A 65 -4.04 -29.44 -1.74
N ILE A 66 -4.19 -30.19 -0.64
CA ILE A 66 -3.24 -31.23 -0.21
C ILE A 66 -3.12 -32.35 -1.26
N ILE A 67 -4.21 -32.78 -1.90
CA ILE A 67 -4.17 -33.76 -2.99
C ILE A 67 -3.43 -33.17 -4.20
N ARG A 68 -3.73 -31.92 -4.58
CA ARG A 68 -3.05 -31.26 -5.71
C ARG A 68 -1.56 -31.09 -5.43
N GLU A 69 -1.17 -30.68 -4.22
CA GLU A 69 0.22 -30.53 -3.80
C GLU A 69 0.93 -31.87 -3.62
N ARG A 70 0.22 -32.92 -3.20
CA ARG A 70 0.70 -34.31 -3.20
C ARG A 70 0.98 -34.80 -4.63
N GLU A 71 0.10 -34.52 -5.58
CA GLU A 71 0.30 -34.88 -7.00
C GLU A 71 1.41 -34.05 -7.65
N LEU A 72 1.64 -32.82 -7.17
CA LEU A 72 2.76 -31.96 -7.57
C LEU A 72 4.08 -32.32 -6.87
N GLY A 73 4.08 -33.28 -5.93
CA GLY A 73 5.28 -33.77 -5.25
C GLY A 73 5.79 -32.90 -4.10
N ASP A 74 5.13 -31.79 -3.78
CA ASP A 74 5.58 -30.82 -2.77
C ASP A 74 5.30 -31.28 -1.33
N TYR A 75 4.31 -32.16 -1.13
CA TYR A 75 3.91 -32.60 0.22
C TYR A 75 4.69 -33.81 0.75
N ASP A 76 5.60 -34.36 -0.05
CA ASP A 76 6.37 -35.52 0.38
C ASP A 76 7.70 -35.13 1.02
N ALA A 77 7.65 -34.81 2.31
CA ALA A 77 8.83 -34.68 3.15
C ALA A 77 9.63 -36.01 3.30
N ARG A 78 9.25 -37.08 2.60
CA ARG A 78 9.97 -38.36 2.53
C ARG A 78 10.30 -38.82 1.11
N GLY A 79 10.23 -37.93 0.11
CA GLY A 79 10.71 -38.17 -1.25
C GLY A 79 10.41 -39.57 -1.79
N TYR A 80 9.27 -39.75 -2.44
CA TYR A 80 8.83 -41.00 -3.07
C TYR A 80 9.83 -41.54 -4.11
N LEU A 81 10.84 -40.74 -4.49
CA LEU A 81 11.98 -41.12 -5.35
C LEU A 81 13.37 -40.85 -4.74
N GLY A 82 13.47 -40.28 -3.53
CA GLY A 82 14.75 -39.94 -2.87
C GLY A 82 15.37 -38.59 -3.28
N ASN A 83 14.70 -37.79 -4.12
CA ASN A 83 15.22 -36.56 -4.74
C ASN A 83 14.84 -35.29 -3.95
N SER A 84 14.42 -35.42 -2.69
CA SER A 84 13.83 -34.33 -1.90
C SER A 84 14.77 -33.14 -1.66
N SER A 85 16.08 -33.30 -1.89
CA SER A 85 17.07 -32.24 -1.74
C SER A 85 17.13 -31.26 -2.92
N ASP A 86 16.62 -31.65 -4.08
CA ASP A 86 16.85 -30.93 -5.34
C ASP A 86 15.65 -30.06 -5.75
N ILE A 87 14.58 -30.04 -4.95
CA ILE A 87 13.41 -29.21 -5.19
C ILE A 87 13.74 -27.77 -4.75
N PRO A 88 13.76 -26.79 -5.67
CA PRO A 88 14.04 -25.41 -5.32
C PRO A 88 12.94 -24.91 -4.37
N LEU A 89 13.33 -24.56 -3.14
CA LEU A 89 12.43 -23.96 -2.16
C LEU A 89 11.75 -22.75 -2.79
N LYS A 90 10.42 -22.76 -2.82
CA LYS A 90 9.65 -21.61 -3.27
C LYS A 90 9.91 -20.45 -2.31
N PRO A 91 10.37 -19.27 -2.78
CA PRO A 91 10.61 -18.15 -1.90
C PRO A 91 9.31 -17.77 -1.19
N LEU A 92 9.44 -17.37 0.08
CA LEU A 92 8.33 -16.90 0.90
C LEU A 92 7.50 -15.86 0.12
N PRO A 93 6.15 -15.92 0.22
CA PRO A 93 5.26 -15.13 -0.62
C PRO A 93 5.36 -13.61 -0.41
N ALA A 94 6.01 -13.16 0.68
CA ALA A 94 6.33 -11.76 0.95
C ALA A 94 7.65 -11.66 1.73
N THR A 95 8.49 -10.67 1.40
CA THR A 95 9.70 -10.37 2.16
C THR A 95 9.39 -9.51 3.39
N ARG A 96 10.31 -9.45 4.37
CA ARG A 96 10.17 -8.54 5.53
C ARG A 96 10.03 -7.08 5.11
N LYS A 97 10.70 -6.69 4.03
CA LYS A 97 10.59 -5.36 3.45
C LYS A 97 9.17 -5.11 2.94
N ASP A 98 8.57 -6.07 2.24
CA ASP A 98 7.19 -5.96 1.74
C ASP A 98 6.18 -5.83 2.87
N ILE A 99 6.37 -6.57 3.96
CA ILE A 99 5.54 -6.48 5.17
C ILE A 99 5.66 -5.09 5.79
N GLY A 100 6.88 -4.57 5.95
CA GLY A 100 7.09 -3.22 6.50
C GLY A 100 6.46 -2.13 5.64
N MET A 101 6.57 -2.23 4.31
CA MET A 101 5.94 -1.29 3.37
C MET A 101 4.40 -1.38 3.42
N MET A 102 3.86 -2.60 3.57
CA MET A 102 2.42 -2.84 3.72
C MET A 102 1.89 -2.23 5.03
N GLU A 103 2.55 -2.50 6.15
CA GLU A 103 2.16 -1.98 7.47
C GLU A 103 2.22 -0.45 7.52
N GLU A 104 3.27 0.14 6.92
CA GLU A 104 3.42 1.58 6.79
C GLU A 104 2.23 2.18 6.03
N ALA A 105 1.90 1.62 4.86
CA ALA A 105 0.80 2.09 4.03
C ALA A 105 -0.55 1.97 4.75
N PHE A 106 -0.81 0.84 5.43
CA PHE A 106 -2.04 0.67 6.21
C PHE A 106 -2.12 1.60 7.42
N ALA A 107 -1.00 1.96 8.04
CA ALA A 107 -0.98 2.93 9.12
C ALA A 107 -1.49 4.31 8.67
N TRP A 108 -1.31 4.70 7.40
CA TRP A 108 -1.87 5.95 6.88
C TRP A 108 -3.40 5.95 6.83
N VAL A 109 -4.01 4.79 6.63
CA VAL A 109 -5.49 4.63 6.57
C VAL A 109 -6.14 4.93 7.92
N LEU A 110 -5.39 4.83 9.03
CA LEU A 110 -5.89 5.17 10.37
C LEU A 110 -6.27 6.65 10.51
N ALA A 111 -5.73 7.53 9.67
CA ALA A 111 -6.12 8.93 9.62
C ALA A 111 -7.54 9.16 9.08
N ALA A 112 -8.08 8.19 8.31
CA ALA A 112 -9.46 8.25 7.86
C ALA A 112 -10.43 7.94 9.02
N LYS A 113 -11.62 8.54 8.96
CA LYS A 113 -12.72 8.25 9.89
C LYS A 113 -13.02 6.75 9.92
N PRO A 114 -13.37 6.17 11.08
CA PRO A 114 -13.60 4.73 11.22
C PRO A 114 -14.61 4.20 10.20
N ASP A 115 -15.71 4.92 9.97
CA ASP A 115 -16.75 4.55 9.01
C ASP A 115 -16.28 4.52 7.55
N ASP A 116 -15.26 5.34 7.21
CA ASP A 116 -14.71 5.45 5.87
C ASP A 116 -13.54 4.48 5.63
N ARG A 117 -12.93 3.92 6.68
CA ARG A 117 -11.85 2.92 6.54
C ARG A 117 -12.34 1.69 5.79
N ARG A 118 -13.56 1.24 6.07
CA ARG A 118 -14.21 0.14 5.35
C ARG A 118 -14.41 0.48 3.87
N LEU A 119 -14.81 1.71 3.56
CA LEU A 119 -14.98 2.17 2.18
C LEU A 119 -13.65 2.15 1.42
N ILE A 120 -12.57 2.65 2.04
CA ILE A 120 -11.22 2.61 1.48
C ILE A 120 -10.80 1.16 1.21
N ALA A 121 -10.92 0.27 2.21
CA ALA A 121 -10.55 -1.13 2.06
C ALA A 121 -11.31 -1.83 0.90
N LEU A 122 -12.60 -1.56 0.75
CA LEU A 122 -13.41 -2.11 -0.33
C LEU A 122 -13.05 -1.55 -1.71
N ALA A 123 -12.80 -0.25 -1.81
CA ALA A 123 -12.40 0.41 -3.05
C ALA A 123 -11.04 -0.09 -3.52
N ILE A 124 -10.05 -0.10 -2.64
CA ILE A 124 -8.69 -0.58 -2.93
C ILE A 124 -8.70 -2.09 -3.19
N GLY A 125 -9.51 -2.85 -2.45
CA GLY A 125 -9.71 -4.27 -2.73
C GLY A 125 -10.26 -4.55 -4.13
N ALA A 126 -11.11 -3.68 -4.68
CA ALA A 126 -11.59 -3.75 -6.05
C ALA A 126 -10.49 -3.42 -7.06
N LEU A 127 -9.72 -2.36 -6.83
CA LEU A 127 -8.56 -2.01 -7.67
C LEU A 127 -7.51 -3.14 -7.68
N ALA A 128 -7.21 -3.71 -6.52
CA ALA A 128 -6.31 -4.86 -6.36
C ALA A 128 -6.86 -6.18 -6.94
N ARG A 129 -8.11 -6.23 -7.44
CA ARG A 129 -8.62 -7.33 -8.26
C ARG A 129 -8.41 -7.11 -9.76
N GLY A 130 -7.84 -5.97 -10.15
CA GLY A 130 -7.65 -5.57 -11.55
C GLY A 130 -8.82 -4.78 -12.15
N GLU A 131 -9.73 -4.25 -11.32
CA GLU A 131 -10.80 -3.38 -11.83
C GLU A 131 -10.22 -2.02 -12.24
N LYS A 132 -10.48 -1.57 -13.48
CA LYS A 132 -9.98 -0.28 -13.99
C LYS A 132 -10.49 0.94 -13.22
N ARG A 133 -11.65 0.81 -12.58
CA ARG A 133 -12.33 1.87 -11.81
C ARG A 133 -13.08 1.24 -10.65
N VAL A 134 -13.21 1.98 -9.55
CA VAL A 134 -13.96 1.52 -8.38
C VAL A 134 -15.46 1.37 -8.72
N PRO A 135 -16.07 0.18 -8.53
CA PRO A 135 -17.45 -0.09 -8.88
C PRO A 135 -18.40 0.44 -7.79
N TRP A 136 -18.60 1.75 -7.70
CA TRP A 136 -19.35 2.41 -6.62
C TRP A 136 -20.72 1.81 -6.32
N MET A 137 -21.47 1.38 -7.34
CA MET A 137 -22.78 0.74 -7.14
C MET A 137 -22.67 -0.61 -6.44
N LYS A 138 -21.66 -1.42 -6.76
CA LYS A 138 -21.42 -2.71 -6.10
C LYS A 138 -20.97 -2.54 -4.64
N LEU A 139 -20.44 -1.37 -4.29
CA LEU A 139 -20.01 -1.04 -2.93
C LEU A 139 -21.12 -0.59 -2.00
N LEU A 140 -22.33 -0.29 -2.51
CA LEU A 140 -23.48 0.11 -1.68
C LEU A 140 -23.90 -1.00 -0.71
N ARG A 141 -24.13 -2.21 -1.23
CA ARG A 141 -24.53 -3.38 -0.44
C ARG A 141 -23.54 -3.72 0.68
N PRO A 142 -22.21 -3.85 0.45
CA PRO A 142 -21.26 -4.12 1.52
C PRO A 142 -21.09 -2.95 2.49
N MET A 143 -21.55 -1.74 2.16
CA MET A 143 -21.60 -0.60 3.08
C MET A 143 -22.93 -0.49 3.83
N GLY A 144 -23.91 -1.36 3.56
CA GLY A 144 -25.25 -1.28 4.16
C GLY A 144 -26.10 -0.12 3.63
N LEU A 145 -25.76 0.43 2.46
CA LEU A 145 -26.45 1.54 1.83
C LEU A 145 -27.29 1.05 0.64
N THR A 146 -28.44 1.68 0.42
CA THR A 146 -29.34 1.36 -0.70
C THR A 146 -29.17 2.29 -1.89
N LEU A 147 -28.84 3.56 -1.65
CA LEU A 147 -28.65 4.61 -2.67
C LEU A 147 -27.41 5.46 -2.37
N GLY A 148 -26.92 6.21 -3.37
CA GLY A 148 -25.88 7.23 -3.16
C GLY A 148 -24.47 6.85 -3.59
N ALA A 149 -24.30 6.22 -4.77
CA ALA A 149 -22.97 5.92 -5.33
C ALA A 149 -22.08 7.16 -5.50
N HIS A 150 -22.66 8.30 -5.89
CA HIS A 150 -21.93 9.57 -5.98
C HIS A 150 -21.46 10.06 -4.60
N GLY A 151 -22.29 9.88 -3.56
CA GLY A 151 -21.93 10.19 -2.18
C GLY A 151 -20.77 9.33 -1.67
N LEU A 152 -20.76 8.04 -2.00
CA LEU A 152 -19.63 7.15 -1.70
C LEU A 152 -18.34 7.61 -2.37
N ARG A 153 -18.39 7.99 -3.66
CA ARG A 153 -17.23 8.54 -4.36
C ARG A 153 -16.69 9.79 -3.65
N LYS A 154 -17.57 10.73 -3.26
CA LYS A 154 -17.15 11.95 -2.56
C LYS A 154 -16.60 11.68 -1.16
N ARG A 155 -17.14 10.68 -0.44
CA ARG A 155 -16.58 10.22 0.82
C ARG A 155 -15.18 9.68 0.61
N TYR A 156 -15.00 8.76 -0.33
CA TYR A 156 -13.69 8.21 -0.67
C TYR A 156 -12.67 9.30 -1.03
N GLU A 157 -13.02 10.25 -1.91
CA GLU A 157 -12.16 11.38 -2.27
C GLU A 157 -11.70 12.18 -1.03
N ARG A 158 -12.61 12.44 -0.08
CA ARG A 158 -12.27 13.17 1.16
C ARG A 158 -11.40 12.35 2.11
N SER A 159 -11.74 11.08 2.30
CA SER A 159 -11.00 10.18 3.19
C SER A 159 -9.59 9.94 2.67
N MET A 160 -9.44 9.73 1.36
CA MET A 160 -8.13 9.54 0.73
C MET A 160 -7.27 10.82 0.80
N ARG A 161 -7.86 12.02 0.66
CA ARG A 161 -7.13 13.27 0.90
C ARG A 161 -6.55 13.36 2.33
N ALA A 162 -7.26 12.85 3.33
CA ALA A 162 -6.74 12.79 4.70
C ALA A 162 -5.58 11.79 4.84
N VAL A 163 -5.67 10.66 4.15
CA VAL A 163 -4.58 9.66 4.09
C VAL A 163 -3.34 10.25 3.41
N VAL A 164 -3.49 10.90 2.25
CA VAL A 164 -2.39 11.58 1.54
C VAL A 164 -1.72 12.63 2.41
N LYS A 165 -2.51 13.46 3.11
CA LYS A 165 -1.97 14.45 4.06
C LYS A 165 -1.09 13.80 5.13
N THR A 166 -1.51 12.64 5.63
CA THR A 166 -0.78 11.91 6.68
C THR A 166 0.49 11.25 6.15
N ALA A 167 0.43 10.66 4.95
CA ALA A 167 1.60 10.10 4.29
C ALA A 167 2.68 11.17 4.05
N ASN A 168 2.27 12.34 3.55
CA ASN A 168 3.19 13.45 3.30
C ASN A 168 3.74 14.07 4.58
N ALA A 169 2.94 14.16 5.65
CA ALA A 169 3.44 14.62 6.94
C ALA A 169 4.53 13.69 7.52
N ARG A 170 4.37 12.36 7.35
CA ARG A 170 5.40 11.39 7.74
C ARG A 170 6.66 11.50 6.89
N LEU A 171 6.50 11.65 5.58
CA LEU A 171 7.63 11.82 4.66
C LEU A 171 8.44 13.07 5.01
N ALA A 172 7.78 14.20 5.23
CA ALA A 172 8.42 15.44 5.65
C ALA A 172 9.16 15.29 7.00
N GLY A 173 8.56 14.59 7.97
CA GLY A 173 9.21 14.30 9.26
C GLY A 173 10.45 13.42 9.12
N ALA A 174 10.43 12.44 8.21
CA ALA A 174 11.59 11.58 7.95
C ALA A 174 12.75 12.35 7.31
N VAL A 175 12.46 13.23 6.33
CA VAL A 175 13.47 14.08 5.70
C VAL A 175 14.10 15.02 6.72
N ALA A 176 13.30 15.66 7.58
CA ALA A 176 13.81 16.56 8.61
C ALA A 176 14.72 15.87 9.64
N CYS A 177 14.49 14.59 9.93
CA CYS A 177 15.32 13.82 10.87
C CYS A 177 16.65 13.36 10.27
N GLN A 178 16.76 13.27 8.94
CA GLN A 178 18.01 12.86 8.26
C GLN A 178 18.99 14.02 8.05
N THR A 179 18.51 15.26 8.19
CA THR A 179 19.32 16.47 8.03
C THR A 179 19.93 17.00 9.34
N VAL A 180 19.77 16.27 10.44
CA VAL A 180 20.36 16.56 11.77
C VAL A 180 21.49 15.56 12.04
#